data_AF-A0A1T4QAK5-F1
#
_entry.id   AF-A0A1T4QAK5-F1
#
_cell.length_a   1.000
_cell.length_b   1.000
_cell.length_c   1.000
_cell.angle_alpha   90.00
_cell.angle_beta   90.00
_cell.angle_gamma   90.00
#
_symmetry.space_group_name_H-M   'P 1'
#
loop_
_entity.id
_entity.type
_entity.pdbx_description
1 polymer ?
#
loop_
_entity_poly.entity_id
_entity_poly.type
_entity_poly.pdbx_seq_one_letter_code
_entity_poly.pdbx_strand_id
1 'polypeptide(L)'
;MQWLSTKPTSPIIRSAADYQALQQLFITYSPDILAFQEVDSTDALYQIIDHHQYQIYVSDRIHSPQDRFKINNQYTGFAVKRHIVVDDIADLSQLSSPAVTSDNIRPFKNKLRYGSVIKIIINKQPIIILNLHLKSGCFTNKQLSKQRSKSCKTLAQQLFLIKQWVKKSQQHKSQSLIIVGDINHQIIDNQQFIDKITDNSTKIHRLSAAINANCTVKLATPKYRYRTYHKLIDHLFATTNITAISQHQIQYNKQQLSQHTLSDHCPLLFTLSINLIDNT
;
A
#
# COMPACT_ATOMS: atom_id res chain seq x y z
N MET A 1 3.60 -10.17 6.39
CA MET A 1 3.69 -10.32 7.85
C MET A 1 2.30 -9.96 8.35
N GLN A 2 2.07 -9.40 9.54
CA GLN A 2 0.75 -8.84 9.86
C GLN A 2 0.96 -7.55 10.64
N TRP A 3 0.50 -6.41 10.11
CA TRP A 3 0.70 -5.12 10.77
C TRP A 3 -0.23 -4.99 11.98
N LEU A 4 -1.55 -5.05 11.85
CA LEU A 4 -2.46 -4.91 13.00
C LEU A 4 -3.43 -6.08 13.10
N SER A 5 -3.61 -6.60 14.31
CA SER A 5 -4.53 -7.69 14.61
C SER A 5 -4.82 -7.76 16.10
N THR A 6 -6.10 -7.88 16.46
CA THR A 6 -6.54 -8.13 17.84
C THR A 6 -6.64 -9.63 18.16
N LYS A 7 -6.40 -10.50 17.17
CA LYS A 7 -6.54 -11.94 17.36
C LYS A 7 -5.34 -12.53 18.13
N PRO A 8 -5.58 -13.45 19.09
CA PRO A 8 -4.51 -14.14 19.79
C PRO A 8 -3.71 -15.09 18.89
N THR A 9 -4.26 -15.45 17.72
CA THR A 9 -3.59 -16.25 16.70
C THR A 9 -2.66 -15.44 15.81
N SER A 10 -2.60 -14.12 15.97
CA SER A 10 -1.70 -13.26 15.19
C SER A 10 -0.25 -13.72 15.38
N PRO A 11 0.55 -13.80 14.31
CA PRO A 11 1.98 -14.10 14.43
C PRO A 11 2.74 -12.99 15.18
N ILE A 12 2.16 -11.78 15.27
CA ILE A 12 2.68 -10.65 16.02
C ILE A 12 1.66 -10.30 17.11
N ILE A 13 2.00 -10.58 18.36
CA ILE A 13 1.20 -10.19 19.52
C ILE A 13 1.68 -8.82 20.01
N ARG A 14 0.73 -7.89 20.15
CA ARG A 14 0.99 -6.54 20.66
C ARG A 14 0.33 -6.35 22.01
N SER A 15 1.07 -5.75 22.93
CA SER A 15 0.59 -5.30 24.23
C SER A 15 -0.22 -4.00 24.08
N ALA A 16 -0.94 -3.60 25.13
CA ALA A 16 -1.61 -2.31 25.18
C ALA A 16 -0.62 -1.14 24.99
N ALA A 17 0.58 -1.24 25.55
CA ALA A 17 1.63 -0.23 25.38
C ALA A 17 2.12 -0.11 23.92
N ASP A 18 2.14 -1.21 23.17
CA ASP A 18 2.49 -1.18 21.74
C ASP A 18 1.42 -0.44 20.93
N TYR A 19 0.14 -0.69 21.22
CA TYR A 19 -0.97 0.02 20.60
C TYR A 19 -0.97 1.51 20.95
N GLN A 20 -0.71 1.87 22.21
CA GLN A 20 -0.55 3.27 22.62
C GLN A 20 0.60 3.97 21.89
N ALA A 21 1.74 3.31 21.70
CA ALA A 21 2.86 3.88 20.94
C ALA A 21 2.51 4.11 19.46
N LEU A 22 1.79 3.17 18.84
CA LEU A 22 1.30 3.31 17.47
C LEU A 22 0.22 4.40 17.34
N GLN A 23 -0.67 4.50 18.33
CA GLN A 23 -1.66 5.56 18.43
C GLN A 23 -0.99 6.93 18.55
N GLN A 24 0.03 7.08 19.38
CA GLN A 24 0.77 8.34 19.52
C GLN A 24 1.45 8.75 18.21
N LEU A 25 2.03 7.79 17.46
CA LEU A 25 2.55 8.04 16.13
C LEU A 25 1.44 8.54 15.20
N PHE A 26 0.28 7.89 15.19
CA PHE A 26 -0.84 8.29 14.34
C PHE A 26 -1.36 9.69 14.71
N ILE A 27 -1.53 10.01 16.00
CA ILE A 27 -1.94 11.34 16.47
C ILE A 27 -0.94 12.43 16.05
N THR A 28 0.37 12.13 16.14
CA THR A 28 1.44 13.08 15.80
C THR A 28 1.39 13.51 14.34
N TYR A 29 1.10 12.57 13.42
CA TYR A 29 1.12 12.84 11.97
C TYR A 29 -0.26 13.09 11.35
N SER A 30 -1.32 12.52 11.95
CA SER A 30 -2.75 12.68 11.61
C SER A 30 -3.03 12.92 10.10
N PRO A 31 -2.64 11.99 9.21
CA PRO A 31 -2.78 12.18 7.78
C PRO A 31 -4.26 12.29 7.38
N ASP A 32 -4.57 13.04 6.33
CA ASP A 32 -5.94 13.12 5.81
C ASP A 32 -6.45 11.76 5.30
N ILE A 33 -5.54 10.98 4.70
CA ILE A 33 -5.78 9.63 4.21
C ILE A 33 -4.59 8.75 4.63
N LEU A 34 -4.87 7.68 5.37
CA LEU A 34 -3.94 6.58 5.61
C LEU A 34 -4.26 5.43 4.66
N ALA A 35 -3.37 5.12 3.73
CA ALA A 35 -3.41 3.88 2.96
C ALA A 35 -2.69 2.77 3.74
N PHE A 36 -3.40 1.79 4.27
CA PHE A 36 -2.83 0.72 5.09
C PHE A 36 -2.77 -0.63 4.37
N GLN A 37 -1.86 -1.49 4.81
CA GLN A 37 -1.72 -2.88 4.38
C GLN A 37 -1.58 -3.79 5.61
N GLU A 38 -1.83 -5.09 5.43
CA GLU A 38 -1.64 -6.11 6.46
C GLU A 38 -2.45 -5.91 7.75
N VAL A 39 -3.64 -5.31 7.66
CA VAL A 39 -4.58 -5.13 8.79
C VAL A 39 -5.61 -6.26 8.81
N ASP A 40 -5.85 -6.88 9.97
CA ASP A 40 -6.77 -8.01 10.11
C ASP A 40 -8.25 -7.62 10.08
N SER A 41 -8.58 -6.48 10.67
CA SER A 41 -9.95 -6.02 10.89
C SER A 41 -9.98 -4.51 11.13
N THR A 42 -11.17 -3.91 10.96
CA THR A 42 -11.45 -2.52 11.34
C THR A 42 -11.15 -2.26 12.81
N ASP A 43 -11.54 -3.19 13.69
CA ASP A 43 -11.33 -3.07 15.15
C ASP A 43 -9.86 -2.98 15.52
N ALA A 44 -8.99 -3.69 14.80
CA ALA A 44 -7.55 -3.63 15.01
C ALA A 44 -6.96 -2.27 14.61
N LEU A 45 -7.50 -1.64 13.57
CA LEU A 45 -7.08 -0.30 13.16
C LEU A 45 -7.63 0.78 14.11
N TYR A 46 -8.86 0.62 14.61
CA TYR A 46 -9.44 1.52 15.62
C TYR A 46 -8.74 1.44 16.99
N GLN A 47 -7.85 0.48 17.23
CA GLN A 47 -6.94 0.55 18.39
C GLN A 47 -5.96 1.73 18.30
N ILE A 48 -5.69 2.26 17.10
CA ILE A 48 -4.69 3.31 16.87
C ILE A 48 -5.25 4.58 16.22
N ILE A 49 -6.44 4.52 15.60
CA ILE A 49 -7.09 5.68 14.98
C ILE A 49 -8.39 6.03 15.70
N ASP A 50 -8.73 7.32 15.73
CA ASP A 50 -10.00 7.78 16.29
C ASP A 50 -11.16 7.55 15.31
N HIS A 51 -12.08 6.66 15.68
CA HIS A 51 -13.29 6.33 14.91
C HIS A 51 -14.26 7.51 14.71
N HIS A 52 -14.20 8.55 15.55
CA HIS A 52 -14.98 9.76 15.36
C HIS A 52 -14.38 10.68 14.29
N GLN A 53 -13.07 10.59 14.04
CA GLN A 53 -12.39 11.44 13.05
C GLN A 53 -12.19 10.75 11.70
N TYR A 54 -12.05 9.42 11.70
CA TYR A 54 -11.76 8.62 10.51
C TYR A 54 -12.86 7.63 10.21
N GLN A 55 -13.11 7.44 8.91
CA GLN A 55 -13.88 6.34 8.36
C GLN A 55 -12.93 5.35 7.67
N ILE A 56 -13.12 4.05 7.93
CA ILE A 56 -12.32 2.99 7.34
C ILE A 56 -13.05 2.39 6.14
N TYR A 57 -12.33 2.25 5.03
CA TYR A 57 -12.70 1.52 3.82
C TYR A 57 -11.75 0.32 3.68
N VAL A 58 -12.25 -0.89 3.92
CA VAL A 58 -11.45 -2.13 3.86
C VAL A 58 -11.70 -2.81 2.53
N SER A 59 -10.68 -3.43 1.95
CA SER A 59 -10.80 -4.19 0.71
C SER A 59 -12.01 -5.13 0.65
N ASP A 60 -12.67 -5.17 -0.52
CA ASP A 60 -13.76 -6.09 -0.89
C ASP A 60 -13.44 -7.57 -0.60
N ARG A 61 -12.15 -7.91 -0.51
CA ARG A 61 -11.68 -9.23 -0.09
C ARG A 61 -12.32 -9.70 1.22
N ILE A 62 -12.70 -8.79 2.12
CA ILE A 62 -13.37 -9.15 3.39
C ILE A 62 -14.70 -9.86 3.16
N HIS A 63 -15.36 -9.60 2.03
CA HIS A 63 -16.61 -10.20 1.60
C HIS A 63 -16.43 -11.41 0.67
N SER A 64 -15.19 -11.77 0.29
CA SER A 64 -14.89 -12.94 -0.56
C SER A 64 -14.57 -14.18 0.27
N PRO A 65 -15.46 -15.18 0.38
CA PRO A 65 -15.18 -16.39 1.16
C PRO A 65 -14.04 -17.23 0.57
N GLN A 66 -13.81 -17.11 -0.74
CA GLN A 66 -12.76 -17.85 -1.44
C GLN A 66 -11.37 -17.30 -1.12
N ASP A 67 -11.25 -15.98 -0.97
CA ASP A 67 -10.00 -15.29 -0.69
C ASP A 67 -9.79 -15.00 0.81
N ARG A 68 -10.83 -15.12 1.65
CA ARG A 68 -10.70 -14.96 3.11
C ARG A 68 -10.11 -16.20 3.78
N PHE A 69 -9.24 -16.00 4.76
CA PHE A 69 -8.76 -17.06 5.65
C PHE A 69 -9.67 -17.21 6.86
N LYS A 70 -9.74 -18.42 7.42
CA LYS A 70 -10.53 -18.70 8.63
C LYS A 70 -9.93 -18.10 9.90
N ILE A 71 -8.61 -17.91 9.94
CA ILE A 71 -7.87 -17.51 11.15
C ILE A 71 -7.40 -16.06 11.02
N ASN A 72 -6.23 -15.83 10.42
CA ASN A 72 -5.63 -14.50 10.28
C ASN A 72 -5.82 -14.00 8.85
N ASN A 73 -6.39 -12.81 8.71
CA ASN A 73 -6.51 -12.10 7.45
C ASN A 73 -5.59 -10.88 7.42
N GLN A 74 -5.34 -10.42 6.20
CA GLN A 74 -4.52 -9.26 5.94
C GLN A 74 -5.19 -8.50 4.81
N TYR A 75 -5.73 -7.33 5.12
CA TYR A 75 -6.42 -6.49 4.19
C TYR A 75 -5.62 -5.23 3.89
N THR A 76 -5.78 -4.75 2.67
CA THR A 76 -5.49 -3.36 2.28
C THR A 76 -6.73 -2.52 2.52
N GLY A 77 -6.55 -1.21 2.58
CA GLY A 77 -7.67 -0.28 2.68
C GLY A 77 -7.22 1.14 2.98
N PHE A 78 -8.17 1.98 3.36
CA PHE A 78 -7.96 3.37 3.68
C PHE A 78 -8.62 3.74 5.00
N ALA A 79 -7.97 4.55 5.81
CA ALA A 79 -8.64 5.35 6.83
C ALA A 79 -8.63 6.80 6.35
N VAL A 80 -9.81 7.40 6.19
CA VAL A 80 -9.99 8.72 5.58
C VAL A 80 -10.69 9.64 6.59
N LYS A 81 -10.22 10.87 6.75
CA LYS A 81 -10.90 11.86 7.59
C LYS A 81 -12.34 12.06 7.10
N ARG A 82 -13.30 12.06 8.03
CA ARG A 82 -14.75 12.04 7.70
C ARG A 82 -15.26 13.21 6.86
N HIS A 83 -14.56 14.34 6.85
CA HIS A 83 -14.95 15.50 6.04
C HIS A 83 -14.61 15.34 4.55
N ILE A 84 -13.83 14.32 4.18
CA ILE A 84 -13.50 14.01 2.79
C ILE A 84 -14.60 13.12 2.23
N VAL A 85 -15.21 13.56 1.13
CA VAL A 85 -16.20 12.77 0.40
C VAL A 85 -15.49 11.65 -0.34
N VAL A 86 -15.92 10.41 -0.11
CA VAL A 86 -15.36 9.20 -0.68
C VAL A 86 -16.45 8.42 -1.40
N ASP A 87 -16.20 8.07 -2.65
CA ASP A 87 -16.88 7.01 -3.37
C ASP A 87 -16.05 5.73 -3.22
N ASP A 88 -16.56 4.74 -2.48
CA ASP A 88 -15.96 3.40 -2.39
C ASP A 88 -16.31 2.61 -3.65
N ILE A 89 -15.30 2.32 -4.48
CA ILE A 89 -15.49 1.73 -5.82
C ILE A 89 -14.80 0.37 -5.90
N ALA A 90 -15.23 -0.46 -6.85
CA ALA A 90 -14.80 -1.85 -6.94
C ALA A 90 -13.26 -2.02 -6.93
N ASP A 91 -12.79 -2.91 -6.07
CA ASP A 91 -11.37 -3.25 -5.93
C ASP A 91 -10.79 -3.95 -7.16
N LEU A 92 -9.46 -3.84 -7.34
CA LEU A 92 -8.71 -4.65 -8.30
C LEU A 92 -8.47 -6.06 -7.74
N SER A 93 -9.53 -6.87 -7.70
CA SER A 93 -9.55 -8.24 -7.16
C SER A 93 -8.71 -9.24 -7.98
N GLN A 94 -8.48 -8.97 -9.26
CA GLN A 94 -7.69 -9.82 -10.17
C GLN A 94 -6.25 -10.04 -9.68
N LEU A 95 -5.73 -9.14 -8.84
CA LEU A 95 -4.41 -9.29 -8.22
C LEU A 95 -4.28 -10.53 -7.32
N SER A 96 -5.40 -11.12 -6.87
CA SER A 96 -5.40 -12.26 -5.95
C SER A 96 -4.98 -13.52 -6.70
N SER A 97 -5.50 -13.73 -7.91
CA SER A 97 -5.21 -14.91 -8.74
C SER A 97 -4.78 -14.51 -10.15
N PRO A 98 -3.63 -13.83 -10.31
CA PRO A 98 -3.25 -13.18 -11.57
C PRO A 98 -2.91 -14.18 -12.70
N ALA A 99 -2.59 -15.43 -12.35
CA ALA A 99 -2.36 -16.48 -13.34
C ALA A 99 -3.66 -16.98 -13.99
N VAL A 100 -4.79 -16.93 -13.27
CA VAL A 100 -6.12 -17.35 -13.76
C VAL A 100 -6.65 -16.33 -14.77
N THR A 101 -6.25 -15.07 -14.66
CA THR A 101 -6.67 -13.97 -15.54
C THR A 101 -5.83 -13.81 -16.80
N SER A 102 -4.85 -14.68 -17.04
CA SER A 102 -3.88 -14.55 -18.15
C SER A 102 -3.69 -15.83 -18.97
N ASP A 103 -4.73 -16.67 -19.11
CA ASP A 103 -4.77 -17.91 -19.91
C ASP A 103 -3.60 -18.91 -19.68
N ASN A 104 -2.89 -18.77 -18.56
CA ASN A 104 -1.76 -19.62 -18.22
C ASN A 104 -2.24 -20.80 -17.34
N ILE A 105 -2.07 -22.03 -17.85
CA ILE A 105 -2.58 -23.30 -17.30
C ILE A 105 -1.85 -23.77 -16.02
N ARG A 106 -1.46 -22.85 -15.12
CA ARG A 106 -1.03 -23.21 -13.76
C ARG A 106 -1.60 -22.22 -12.75
N PRO A 107 -2.67 -22.59 -12.02
CA PRO A 107 -3.37 -21.67 -11.15
C PRO A 107 -2.53 -21.40 -9.90
N PHE A 108 -1.82 -20.28 -9.89
CA PHE A 108 -1.41 -19.68 -8.63
C PHE A 108 -2.64 -19.01 -8.00
N LYS A 109 -3.43 -19.78 -7.26
CA LYS A 109 -4.41 -19.24 -6.32
C LYS A 109 -3.64 -18.64 -5.16
N ASN A 110 -3.37 -17.34 -5.23
CA ASN A 110 -3.06 -16.57 -4.04
C ASN A 110 -4.39 -16.01 -3.54
N LYS A 111 -4.54 -15.91 -2.22
CA LYS A 111 -5.79 -15.46 -1.59
C LYS A 111 -5.67 -14.05 -1.03
N LEU A 112 -4.49 -13.43 -1.11
CA LEU A 112 -4.12 -12.32 -0.23
C LEU A 112 -4.17 -10.93 -0.87
N ARG A 113 -4.14 -10.82 -2.20
CA ARG A 113 -3.75 -9.55 -2.84
C ARG A 113 -4.90 -8.94 -3.62
N TYR A 114 -5.63 -8.02 -3.01
CA TYR A 114 -6.54 -7.10 -3.71
C TYR A 114 -5.86 -5.74 -3.78
N GLY A 115 -6.19 -4.95 -4.79
CA GLY A 115 -5.87 -3.53 -4.81
C GLY A 115 -7.09 -2.75 -4.34
N SER A 116 -7.01 -2.13 -3.16
CA SER A 116 -8.14 -1.35 -2.64
C SER A 116 -8.29 -0.05 -3.39
N VAL A 117 -9.51 0.31 -3.80
CA VAL A 117 -9.74 1.50 -4.61
C VAL A 117 -10.78 2.41 -3.98
N ILE A 118 -10.42 3.67 -3.77
CA ILE A 118 -11.39 4.73 -3.47
C ILE A 118 -11.29 5.84 -4.51
N LYS A 119 -12.38 6.56 -4.70
CA LYS A 119 -12.38 7.83 -5.40
C LYS A 119 -12.75 8.94 -4.43
N ILE A 120 -11.94 9.99 -4.40
CA ILE A 120 -12.18 11.18 -3.59
C ILE A 120 -12.38 12.41 -4.46
N ILE A 121 -12.98 13.44 -3.91
CA ILE A 121 -13.15 14.73 -4.59
C ILE A 121 -12.37 15.80 -3.82
N ILE A 122 -11.38 16.40 -4.46
CA ILE A 122 -10.63 17.55 -3.94
C ILE A 122 -10.78 18.70 -4.93
N ASN A 123 -11.25 19.86 -4.50
CA ASN A 123 -11.44 21.04 -5.35
C ASN A 123 -12.22 20.74 -6.66
N LYS A 124 -13.30 19.95 -6.56
CA LYS A 124 -14.12 19.47 -7.69
C LYS A 124 -13.40 18.56 -8.70
N GLN A 125 -12.15 18.16 -8.42
CA GLN A 125 -11.41 17.20 -9.23
C GLN A 125 -11.52 15.80 -8.60
N PRO A 126 -12.00 14.79 -9.35
CA PRO A 126 -11.99 13.42 -8.88
C PRO A 126 -10.57 12.86 -8.91
N ILE A 127 -10.17 12.20 -7.83
CA ILE A 127 -8.89 11.50 -7.71
C ILE A 127 -9.19 10.05 -7.34
N ILE A 128 -8.77 9.12 -8.20
CA ILE A 128 -8.80 7.69 -7.88
C ILE A 128 -7.52 7.35 -7.13
N ILE A 129 -7.63 6.59 -6.05
CA ILE A 129 -6.50 6.14 -5.25
C ILE A 129 -6.53 4.62 -5.19
N LEU A 130 -5.49 3.99 -5.73
CA LEU A 130 -5.26 2.54 -5.68
C LEU A 130 -4.21 2.23 -4.61
N ASN A 131 -4.61 1.49 -3.58
CA ASN A 131 -3.71 0.98 -2.54
C ASN A 131 -3.33 -0.48 -2.81
N LEU A 132 -2.03 -0.77 -2.83
CA LEU A 132 -1.46 -2.04 -3.23
C LEU A 132 -0.71 -2.73 -2.09
N HIS A 133 -0.77 -4.05 -2.12
CA HIS A 133 0.17 -4.91 -1.41
C HIS A 133 0.53 -6.10 -2.32
N LEU A 134 1.68 -6.02 -2.99
CA LEU A 134 2.02 -6.98 -4.05
C LEU A 134 2.74 -8.22 -3.52
N LYS A 135 3.10 -9.13 -4.44
CA LYS A 135 3.79 -10.38 -4.08
C LYS A 135 5.23 -10.12 -3.64
N SER A 136 5.53 -10.47 -2.39
CA SER A 136 6.89 -10.49 -1.83
C SER A 136 7.80 -11.58 -2.41
N GLY A 137 9.11 -11.43 -2.24
CA GLY A 137 10.12 -12.42 -2.67
C GLY A 137 10.64 -12.22 -4.09
N CYS A 138 10.41 -11.04 -4.67
CA CYS A 138 11.05 -10.57 -5.89
C CYS A 138 11.52 -9.13 -5.68
N PHE A 139 12.72 -8.95 -5.13
CA PHE A 139 13.12 -7.68 -4.52
C PHE A 139 13.88 -6.74 -5.46
N THR A 140 14.49 -7.25 -6.53
CA THR A 140 15.39 -6.46 -7.40
C THR A 140 15.02 -6.53 -8.88
N ASN A 141 15.33 -5.48 -9.65
CA ASN A 141 15.10 -5.44 -11.10
C ASN A 141 15.65 -6.69 -11.82
N LYS A 142 16.84 -7.18 -11.43
CA LYS A 142 17.47 -8.38 -12.00
C LYS A 142 16.66 -9.65 -11.73
N GLN A 143 16.02 -9.77 -10.57
CA GLN A 143 15.14 -10.90 -10.26
C GLN A 143 13.85 -10.82 -11.09
N LEU A 144 13.26 -9.63 -11.16
CA LEU A 144 12.00 -9.38 -11.88
C LEU A 144 12.17 -9.55 -13.39
N SER A 145 13.28 -9.11 -14.00
CA SER A 145 13.52 -9.29 -15.43
C SER A 145 13.68 -10.76 -15.82
N LYS A 146 14.36 -11.55 -14.98
CA LYS A 146 14.60 -12.97 -15.23
C LYS A 146 13.38 -13.86 -14.98
N GLN A 147 12.45 -13.43 -14.13
CA GLN A 147 11.23 -14.16 -13.75
C GLN A 147 11.46 -15.64 -13.39
N ARG A 148 12.61 -15.98 -12.79
CA ARG A 148 12.96 -17.38 -12.48
C ARG A 148 12.11 -17.95 -11.35
N SER A 149 11.86 -17.15 -10.31
CA SER A 149 11.08 -17.58 -9.14
C SER A 149 9.58 -17.42 -9.37
N LYS A 150 8.78 -18.25 -8.69
CA LYS A 150 7.32 -18.12 -8.64
C LYS A 150 6.87 -16.72 -8.20
N SER A 151 7.55 -16.14 -7.21
CA SER A 151 7.26 -14.78 -6.73
C SER A 151 7.45 -13.73 -7.82
N CYS A 152 8.54 -13.80 -8.58
CA CYS A 152 8.77 -12.84 -9.67
C CYS A 152 7.78 -13.00 -10.83
N LYS A 153 7.40 -14.23 -11.20
CA LYS A 153 6.36 -14.47 -12.20
C LYS A 153 5.01 -13.87 -11.75
N THR A 154 4.65 -14.09 -10.50
CA THR A 154 3.40 -13.54 -9.93
C THR A 154 3.43 -12.01 -9.89
N LEU A 155 4.54 -11.41 -9.43
CA LEU A 155 4.70 -9.95 -9.41
C LEU A 155 4.61 -9.36 -10.82
N ALA A 156 5.25 -9.99 -11.81
CA ALA A 156 5.16 -9.53 -13.20
C ALA A 156 3.72 -9.53 -13.74
N GLN A 157 2.94 -10.58 -13.45
CA GLN A 157 1.52 -10.64 -13.81
C GLN A 157 0.68 -9.58 -13.08
N GLN A 158 0.96 -9.33 -11.79
CA GLN A 158 0.30 -8.27 -11.03
C GLN A 158 0.57 -6.88 -11.61
N LEU A 159 1.83 -6.59 -11.97
CA LEU A 159 2.19 -5.32 -12.63
C LEU A 159 1.49 -5.17 -13.98
N PHE A 160 1.38 -6.25 -14.76
CA PHE A 160 0.61 -6.24 -16.01
C PHE A 160 -0.89 -5.92 -15.78
N LEU A 161 -1.52 -6.53 -14.78
CA LEU A 161 -2.92 -6.24 -14.44
C LEU A 161 -3.12 -4.79 -13.98
N ILE A 162 -2.18 -4.26 -13.18
CA ILE A 162 -2.17 -2.84 -12.80
C ILE A 162 -2.09 -1.98 -14.05
N LYS A 163 -1.20 -2.30 -14.99
CA LYS A 163 -1.09 -1.57 -16.26
C LYS A 163 -2.39 -1.54 -17.06
N GLN A 164 -3.09 -2.67 -17.14
CA GLN A 164 -4.42 -2.71 -17.77
C GLN A 164 -5.46 -1.88 -17.02
N TRP A 165 -5.44 -1.93 -15.68
CA TRP A 165 -6.35 -1.14 -14.85
C TRP A 165 -6.07 0.36 -14.95
N VAL A 166 -4.81 0.78 -14.97
CA VAL A 166 -4.40 2.19 -15.16
C VAL A 166 -4.86 2.69 -16.52
N LYS A 167 -4.64 1.90 -17.58
CA LYS A 167 -5.12 2.23 -18.93
C LYS A 167 -6.64 2.48 -18.97
N LYS A 168 -7.43 1.64 -18.29
CA LYS A 168 -8.89 1.80 -18.17
C LYS A 168 -9.25 3.04 -17.35
N SER A 169 -8.61 3.24 -16.21
CA SER A 169 -8.86 4.38 -15.31
C SER A 169 -8.53 5.73 -15.96
N GLN A 170 -7.55 5.76 -16.86
CA GLN A 170 -7.13 6.96 -17.60
C GLN A 170 -7.89 7.19 -18.91
N GLN A 171 -8.96 6.43 -19.21
CA GLN A 171 -9.77 6.65 -20.42
C GLN A 171 -10.48 8.01 -20.42
N HIS A 172 -10.74 8.59 -19.23
CA HIS A 172 -11.23 9.95 -19.09
C HIS A 172 -10.05 10.92 -18.95
N LYS A 173 -9.96 11.90 -19.85
CA LYS A 173 -8.83 12.85 -19.94
C LYS A 173 -8.50 13.56 -18.62
N SER A 174 -9.50 13.75 -17.75
CA SER A 174 -9.41 14.54 -16.52
C SER A 174 -9.26 13.70 -15.24
N GLN A 175 -9.02 12.39 -15.36
CA GLN A 175 -8.97 11.52 -14.18
C GLN A 175 -7.58 11.53 -13.55
N SER A 176 -7.47 12.19 -12.39
CA SER A 176 -6.26 12.12 -11.55
C SER A 176 -6.18 10.75 -10.87
N LEU A 177 -4.96 10.23 -10.73
CA LEU A 177 -4.71 8.91 -10.17
C LEU A 177 -3.51 8.93 -9.21
N ILE A 178 -3.67 8.27 -8.07
CA ILE A 178 -2.59 7.93 -7.14
C ILE A 178 -2.53 6.40 -7.02
N ILE A 179 -1.32 5.83 -7.09
CA ILE A 179 -1.02 4.43 -6.79
C ILE A 179 -0.06 4.40 -5.61
N VAL A 180 -0.44 3.77 -4.51
CA VAL A 180 0.30 3.80 -3.24
C VAL A 180 0.35 2.41 -2.60
N GLY A 181 1.35 2.15 -1.76
CA GLY A 181 1.40 0.98 -0.88
C GLY A 181 2.67 0.15 -1.03
N ASP A 182 2.63 -1.08 -0.51
CA ASP A 182 3.76 -2.01 -0.49
C ASP A 182 3.87 -2.77 -1.82
N ILE A 183 4.79 -2.33 -2.67
CA ILE A 183 5.09 -2.95 -3.97
C ILE A 183 5.98 -4.19 -3.79
N ASN A 184 6.59 -4.39 -2.62
CA ASN A 184 7.50 -5.49 -2.32
C ASN A 184 8.71 -5.57 -3.27
N HIS A 185 9.07 -4.45 -3.90
CA HIS A 185 10.11 -4.37 -4.93
C HIS A 185 10.93 -3.10 -4.79
N GLN A 186 12.26 -3.21 -4.85
CA GLN A 186 13.14 -2.04 -4.86
C GLN A 186 13.22 -1.46 -6.27
N ILE A 187 12.92 -0.18 -6.39
CA ILE A 187 12.96 0.54 -7.67
C ILE A 187 14.28 1.30 -7.79
N ILE A 188 15.16 0.83 -8.67
CA ILE A 188 16.43 1.48 -8.99
C ILE A 188 16.27 2.35 -10.25
N ASP A 189 15.73 1.74 -11.31
CA ASP A 189 15.39 2.45 -12.55
C ASP A 189 13.90 2.84 -12.53
N ASN A 190 13.66 4.13 -12.37
CA ASN A 190 12.31 4.68 -12.23
C ASN A 190 11.49 4.55 -13.51
N GLN A 191 12.08 4.88 -14.65
CA GLN A 191 11.39 4.88 -15.94
C GLN A 191 11.00 3.45 -16.32
N GLN A 192 11.96 2.52 -16.22
CA GLN A 192 11.71 1.11 -16.50
C GLN A 192 10.60 0.52 -15.63
N PHE A 193 10.46 0.97 -14.39
CA PHE A 193 9.38 0.51 -13.52
C PHE A 193 8.03 1.14 -13.89
N ILE A 194 7.99 2.45 -14.17
CA ILE A 194 6.75 3.14 -14.59
C ILE A 194 6.18 2.50 -15.87
N ASP A 195 7.03 2.13 -16.83
CA ASP A 195 6.60 1.45 -18.07
C ASP A 195 5.94 0.08 -17.82
N LYS A 196 6.15 -0.53 -16.64
CA LYS A 196 5.47 -1.77 -16.22
C LYS A 196 4.07 -1.55 -15.67
N ILE A 197 3.73 -0.35 -15.23
CA ILE A 197 2.44 -0.02 -14.60
C ILE A 197 1.57 0.92 -15.45
N THR A 198 2.09 1.47 -16.55
CA THR A 198 1.31 2.28 -17.50
C THR A 198 1.86 2.18 -18.93
N ASP A 199 1.02 2.47 -19.92
CA ASP A 199 1.42 2.70 -21.32
C ASP A 199 1.78 4.16 -21.59
N ASN A 200 1.45 5.08 -20.67
CA ASN A 200 1.69 6.50 -20.80
C ASN A 200 2.57 7.02 -19.67
N SER A 201 3.85 6.65 -19.71
CA SER A 201 4.80 6.91 -18.63
C SER A 201 5.14 8.39 -18.45
N THR A 202 4.89 9.25 -19.45
CA THR A 202 5.05 10.70 -19.30
C THR A 202 3.97 11.34 -18.42
N LYS A 203 2.84 10.65 -18.19
CA LYS A 203 1.74 11.12 -17.35
C LYS A 203 1.82 10.67 -15.90
N ILE A 204 2.73 9.77 -15.54
CA ILE A 204 2.87 9.24 -14.18
C ILE A 204 4.30 9.45 -13.73
N HIS A 205 4.48 9.93 -12.50
CA HIS A 205 5.80 9.97 -11.87
C HIS A 205 5.78 9.31 -10.49
N ARG A 206 6.96 8.95 -9.98
CA ARG A 206 7.13 8.35 -8.65
C ARG A 206 7.49 9.43 -7.65
N LEU A 207 6.55 9.81 -6.78
CA LEU A 207 6.79 10.81 -5.74
C LEU A 207 7.77 10.29 -4.68
N SER A 208 7.64 9.03 -4.27
CA SER A 208 8.57 8.38 -3.33
C SER A 208 10.06 8.33 -3.76
N ALA A 209 10.41 8.76 -4.97
CA ALA A 209 11.78 8.72 -5.48
C ALA A 209 12.77 9.59 -4.72
N ALA A 210 12.35 10.73 -4.17
CA ALA A 210 13.25 11.63 -3.44
C ALA A 210 13.43 11.24 -1.96
N ILE A 211 12.73 10.21 -1.47
CA ILE A 211 12.86 9.75 -0.08
C ILE A 211 14.13 8.91 0.05
N ASN A 212 15.06 9.39 0.87
CA ASN A 212 16.22 8.62 1.30
C ASN A 212 15.82 7.65 2.41
N ALA A 213 15.61 6.38 2.04
CA ALA A 213 15.24 5.34 3.00
C ALA A 213 16.33 5.07 4.04
N ASN A 214 15.94 5.03 5.31
CA ASN A 214 16.82 4.64 6.41
C ASN A 214 15.98 4.07 7.59
N CYS A 215 15.11 3.12 7.26
CA CYS A 215 14.16 2.58 8.21
C CYS A 215 14.80 1.50 9.09
N THR A 216 14.86 1.71 10.40
CA THR A 216 15.26 0.66 11.34
C THR A 216 14.04 0.06 12.00
N VAL A 217 13.94 -1.26 11.99
CA VAL A 217 12.81 -2.00 12.58
C VAL A 217 13.29 -3.13 13.47
N LYS A 218 12.42 -3.54 14.39
CA LYS A 218 12.59 -4.71 15.24
C LYS A 218 12.04 -5.93 14.51
N LEU A 219 12.87 -6.95 14.32
CA LEU A 219 12.46 -8.21 13.69
C LEU A 219 11.69 -9.07 14.69
N ALA A 220 10.62 -9.69 14.22
CA ALA A 220 9.82 -10.65 14.97
C ALA A 220 10.52 -12.02 15.05
N THR A 221 11.64 -12.08 15.77
CA THR A 221 12.42 -13.29 16.02
C THR A 221 12.52 -13.58 17.51
N PRO A 222 12.77 -14.86 17.93
CA PRO A 222 12.88 -15.22 19.35
C PRO A 222 13.92 -14.41 20.13
N LYS A 223 14.97 -13.94 19.44
CA LYS A 223 15.94 -12.98 19.98
C LYS A 223 15.72 -11.63 19.30
N TYR A 224 15.73 -10.54 20.06
CA TYR A 224 15.59 -9.20 19.50
C TYR A 224 16.73 -8.90 18.53
N ARG A 225 16.36 -8.65 17.27
CA ARG A 225 17.27 -8.24 16.21
C ARG A 225 16.70 -7.00 15.56
N TYR A 226 17.57 -6.06 15.24
CA TYR A 226 17.21 -4.86 14.51
C TYR A 226 17.78 -4.94 13.10
N ARG A 227 17.05 -4.41 12.13
CA ARG A 227 17.51 -4.29 10.76
C ARG A 227 17.21 -2.91 10.22
N THR A 228 18.21 -2.32 9.57
CA THR A 228 18.06 -1.07 8.83
C THR A 228 17.90 -1.37 7.35
N TYR A 229 16.85 -0.80 6.74
CA TYR A 229 16.57 -0.87 5.32
C TYR A 229 16.89 0.47 4.65
N HIS A 230 17.84 0.46 3.73
CA HIS A 230 18.30 1.63 2.99
C HIS A 230 17.66 1.77 1.60
N LYS A 231 16.62 0.99 1.32
CA LYS A 231 15.87 1.00 0.06
C LYS A 231 14.39 0.86 0.37
N LEU A 232 13.57 1.64 -0.32
CA LEU A 232 12.12 1.53 -0.24
C LEU A 232 11.61 0.32 -1.02
N ILE A 233 10.50 -0.22 -0.53
CA ILE A 233 9.60 -1.12 -1.24
C ILE A 233 8.15 -0.60 -1.21
N ASP A 234 7.85 0.29 -0.26
CA ASP A 234 6.65 1.11 -0.23
C ASP A 234 6.84 2.32 -1.15
N HIS A 235 5.87 2.56 -2.02
CA HIS A 235 5.97 3.60 -3.03
C HIS A 235 4.66 4.36 -3.21
N LEU A 236 4.79 5.60 -3.69
CA LEU A 236 3.69 6.42 -4.19
C LEU A 236 4.03 6.89 -5.59
N PHE A 237 3.11 6.65 -6.53
CA PHE A 237 3.09 7.16 -7.89
C PHE A 237 1.82 7.99 -8.08
N ALA A 238 1.90 9.03 -8.90
CA ALA A 238 0.74 9.85 -9.18
C ALA A 238 0.77 10.39 -10.61
N THR A 239 -0.39 10.82 -11.10
CA THR A 239 -0.47 11.62 -12.33
C THR A 239 0.30 12.93 -12.18
N THR A 240 0.86 13.45 -13.27
CA THR A 240 1.78 14.61 -13.24
C THR A 240 1.18 15.92 -12.71
N ASN A 241 -0.15 16.04 -12.67
CA ASN A 241 -0.84 17.16 -12.05
C ASN A 241 -0.81 17.11 -10.50
N ILE A 242 -0.44 15.98 -9.90
CA ILE A 242 -0.26 15.82 -8.46
C ILE A 242 1.23 15.85 -8.16
N THR A 243 1.69 16.75 -7.31
CA THR A 243 3.11 16.86 -6.90
C THR A 243 3.25 16.73 -5.39
N ALA A 244 4.43 16.35 -4.90
CA ALA A 244 4.72 16.38 -3.48
C ALA A 244 5.29 17.75 -3.08
N ILE A 245 4.61 18.44 -2.17
CA ILE A 245 5.15 19.62 -1.46
C ILE A 245 6.22 19.16 -0.47
N SER A 246 5.94 18.06 0.24
CA SER A 246 6.89 17.42 1.13
C SER A 246 6.70 15.90 1.12
N GLN A 247 7.78 15.17 1.36
CA GLN A 247 7.75 13.71 1.42
C GLN A 247 8.91 13.18 2.26
N HIS A 248 8.61 12.32 3.22
CA HIS A 248 9.63 11.73 4.08
C HIS A 248 9.20 10.37 4.63
N GLN A 249 10.18 9.64 5.14
CA GLN A 249 9.95 8.40 5.89
C GLN A 249 9.97 8.71 7.38
N ILE A 250 8.92 8.30 8.08
CA ILE A 250 8.81 8.41 9.53
C ILE A 250 9.70 7.33 10.16
N GLN A 251 10.72 7.74 10.91
CA GLN A 251 11.65 6.81 11.56
C GLN A 251 11.22 6.51 12.99
N TYR A 252 11.34 5.24 13.39
CA TYR A 252 11.26 4.87 14.79
C TYR A 252 12.61 5.12 15.47
N ASN A 253 12.60 5.78 16.63
CA ASN A 253 13.80 5.99 17.41
C ASN A 253 14.19 4.73 18.21
N LYS A 254 15.43 4.69 18.73
CA LYS A 254 15.97 3.53 19.45
C LYS A 254 15.14 3.14 20.68
N GLN A 255 14.60 4.13 21.40
CA GLN A 255 13.79 3.89 22.58
C GLN A 255 12.44 3.26 22.21
N GLN A 256 11.76 3.79 21.19
CA GLN A 256 10.52 3.22 20.67
C GLN A 256 10.72 1.76 20.25
N LEU A 257 11.81 1.45 19.54
CA LEU A 257 12.12 0.11 19.08
C LEU A 257 12.52 -0.85 20.21
N SER A 258 13.14 -0.36 21.29
CA SER A 258 13.49 -1.20 22.43
C SER A 258 12.28 -1.51 23.31
N GLN A 259 11.38 -0.54 23.50
CA GLN A 259 10.23 -0.64 24.38
C GLN A 259 9.00 -1.26 23.73
N HIS A 260 8.85 -1.14 22.41
CA HIS A 260 7.60 -1.50 21.72
C HIS A 260 7.79 -2.45 20.52
N THR A 261 6.70 -3.12 20.15
CA THR A 261 6.53 -3.91 18.93
C THR A 261 5.70 -3.11 17.93
N LEU A 262 6.38 -2.28 17.14
CA LEU A 262 5.76 -1.42 16.12
C LEU A 262 5.52 -2.18 14.80
N SER A 263 5.49 -1.46 13.67
CA SER A 263 5.49 -2.09 12.34
C SER A 263 6.91 -2.52 11.93
N ASP A 264 6.99 -3.54 11.09
CA ASP A 264 8.21 -3.95 10.40
C ASP A 264 8.49 -3.10 9.13
N HIS A 265 7.62 -2.12 8.86
CA HIS A 265 7.82 -1.04 7.90
C HIS A 265 7.81 0.32 8.61
N CYS A 266 8.52 1.30 8.03
CA CYS A 266 8.44 2.69 8.44
C CYS A 266 7.42 3.42 7.56
N PRO A 267 6.44 4.16 8.12
CA PRO A 267 5.46 4.87 7.33
C PRO A 267 6.11 5.91 6.41
N LEU A 268 5.51 6.11 5.24
CA LEU A 268 5.84 7.21 4.35
C LEU A 268 4.75 8.28 4.47
N LEU A 269 5.14 9.52 4.70
CA LEU A 269 4.22 10.66 4.78
C LEU A 269 4.47 11.59 3.60
N PHE A 270 3.38 11.99 2.95
CA PHE A 270 3.39 12.88 1.80
C PHE A 270 2.41 14.04 2.04
N THR A 271 2.86 15.26 1.76
CA THR A 271 1.99 16.41 1.59
C THR A 271 1.88 16.69 0.10
N LEU A 272 0.69 16.60 -0.47
CA LEU A 272 0.48 16.68 -1.92
C LEU A 272 -0.15 18.03 -2.32
N SER A 273 0.27 18.54 -3.48
CA SER A 273 -0.43 19.59 -4.20
C SER A 273 -1.13 18.98 -5.41
N ILE A 274 -2.35 19.43 -5.69
CA ILE A 274 -3.16 18.94 -6.82
C ILE A 274 -3.46 20.13 -7.72
N ASN A 275 -2.84 20.15 -8.90
CA ASN A 275 -3.14 21.11 -9.95
C ASN A 275 -4.39 20.65 -10.72
N LEU A 276 -5.25 21.60 -11.05
CA LEU A 276 -6.43 21.34 -11.87
C LEU A 276 -5.97 20.88 -13.26
N ILE A 277 -6.66 19.88 -13.81
CA ILE A 277 -6.48 19.47 -15.20
C ILE A 277 -7.44 20.33 -16.02
N ASP A 278 -6.90 21.17 -16.90
CA ASP A 278 -7.72 21.96 -17.81
C ASP A 278 -8.46 21.03 -18.78
N ASN A 279 -9.78 21.16 -18.81
CA ASN A 279 -10.64 20.42 -19.73
C ASN A 279 -10.62 21.09 -21.11
N THR A 280 -9.52 20.94 -21.86
CA THR A 280 -9.47 21.27 -23.29
C THR A 280 -9.61 20.02 -24.16
#